data_AF-A0A1J5R5I5-F1
#
_entry.id   AF-A0A1J5R5I5-F1
#
_cell.length_a   1.000
_cell.length_b   1.000
_cell.length_c   1.000
_cell.angle_alpha   90.00
_cell.angle_beta   90.00
_cell.angle_gamma   90.00
#
_symmetry.space_group_name_H-M   'P 1'
#
loop_
_entity.id
_entity.type
_entity.pdbx_description
1 polymer ?
#
loop_
_entity_poly.entity_id
_entity_poly.type
_entity_poly.pdbx_seq_one_letter_code
_entity_poly.pdbx_strand_id
1 'polypeptide(L)'
;MESLACASRQHELAEALGRGMRHKHRGDFEAAAQAFSIAAHGGNAVAQYQLACLHLHSRGVAPDAAEAVSWLERSAAQGYVNALACLATDGESGHWRLALEP
;
A
#
# COMPACT_ATOMS: atom_id res chain seq x y z
N MET A 1 15.18 -2.49 25.23
CA MET A 1 15.00 -1.12 24.69
C MET A 1 14.54 -1.11 23.22
N GLU A 2 14.17 -2.25 22.61
CA GLU A 2 13.81 -2.32 21.18
C GLU A 2 12.32 -2.07 20.86
N SER A 3 11.46 -2.02 21.89
CA SER A 3 10.01 -1.83 21.73
C SER A 3 9.57 -0.39 21.42
N LEU A 4 10.38 0.62 21.77
CA LEU A 4 10.05 2.03 21.53
C LEU A 4 10.26 2.42 20.05
N ALA A 5 11.29 1.89 19.40
CA ALA A 5 11.58 2.21 17.99
C ALA A 5 10.50 1.69 17.02
N CYS A 6 9.80 0.61 17.36
CA CYS A 6 8.70 0.09 16.56
C CYS A 6 7.46 1.01 16.61
N ALA A 7 7.15 1.54 17.80
CA ALA A 7 6.03 2.46 18.01
C ALA A 7 6.28 3.82 17.31
N SER A 8 7.49 4.37 17.40
CA SER A 8 7.86 5.61 16.70
C SER A 8 7.78 5.44 15.19
N ARG A 9 8.32 4.32 14.67
CA ARG A 9 8.34 4.04 13.23
C ARG A 9 6.92 3.91 12.68
N GLN A 10 6.01 3.21 13.35
CA GLN A 10 4.61 3.11 12.92
C GLN A 10 3.90 4.47 12.95
N HIS A 11 4.23 5.32 13.93
CA HIS A 11 3.69 6.68 14.02
C HIS A 11 4.14 7.57 12.86
N GLU A 12 5.44 7.58 12.54
CA GLU A 12 6.00 8.37 11.43
C GLU A 12 5.44 7.93 10.07
N LEU A 13 5.21 6.62 9.90
CA LEU A 13 4.57 6.06 8.70
C LEU A 13 3.10 6.46 8.60
N ALA A 14 2.37 6.50 9.71
CA ALA A 14 0.97 6.96 9.75
C ALA A 14 0.86 8.45 9.41
N GLU A 15 1.82 9.28 9.86
CA GLU A 15 1.88 10.69 9.47
C GLU A 15 2.17 10.88 7.98
N ALA A 16 3.10 10.10 7.41
CA ALA A 16 3.38 10.11 5.97
C ALA A 16 2.15 9.68 5.15
N LEU A 17 1.40 8.67 5.62
CA LEU A 17 0.12 8.28 5.02
C LEU A 17 -0.90 9.42 5.07
N GLY A 18 -1.02 10.09 6.21
CA GLY A 18 -1.89 11.25 6.38
C GLY A 18 -1.52 12.43 5.47
N ARG A 19 -0.21 12.66 5.26
CA ARG A 19 0.29 13.62 4.26
C ARG A 19 -0.12 13.22 2.84
N GLY A 20 0.10 11.97 2.44
CA GLY A 20 -0.28 11.46 1.12
C GLY A 20 -1.78 11.58 0.82
N MET A 21 -2.63 11.30 1.81
CA MET A 21 -4.09 11.46 1.70
C MET A 21 -4.51 12.91 1.46
N ARG A 22 -3.83 13.88 2.11
CA ARG A 22 -4.09 15.31 1.89
C ARG A 22 -3.69 15.76 0.49
N HIS A 23 -2.56 15.29 -0.02
CA HIS A 23 -2.11 15.58 -1.39
C HIS A 23 -3.06 14.98 -2.44
N LYS A 24 -3.51 13.73 -2.23
CA LYS A 24 -4.54 13.10 -3.07
C LYS A 24 -5.83 13.91 -3.11
N HIS A 25 -6.27 14.46 -1.98
CA HIS A 25 -7.45 15.36 -1.93
C HIS A 25 -7.23 16.70 -2.63
N ARG A 26 -5.99 17.20 -2.67
CA ARG A 26 -5.62 18.42 -3.40
C ARG A 26 -5.45 18.22 -4.91
N GLY A 27 -5.42 16.97 -5.38
CA GLY A 27 -5.12 16.63 -6.78
C GLY A 27 -3.63 16.46 -7.07
N ASP A 28 -2.77 16.55 -6.05
CA ASP A 28 -1.32 16.34 -6.18
C ASP A 28 -0.98 14.84 -6.07
N PHE A 29 -1.28 14.08 -7.13
CA PHE A 29 -1.06 12.64 -7.13
C PHE A 29 0.42 12.23 -7.06
N GLU A 30 1.31 13.05 -7.63
CA GLU A 30 2.76 12.78 -7.64
C GLU A 30 3.37 12.91 -6.23
N ALA A 31 3.01 13.98 -5.52
CA ALA A 31 3.40 14.17 -4.11
C ALA A 31 2.76 13.11 -3.20
N ALA A 32 1.51 12.72 -3.49
CA ALA A 32 0.85 11.63 -2.77
C ALA A 32 1.58 10.30 -2.97
N ALA A 33 1.96 9.96 -4.21
CA ALA A 33 2.70 8.75 -4.54
C ALA A 33 4.05 8.69 -3.82
N GLN A 34 4.80 9.80 -3.78
CA GLN A 34 6.06 9.86 -3.01
C GLN A 34 5.81 9.62 -1.51
N ALA A 35 4.82 10.29 -0.92
CA ALA A 35 4.50 10.13 0.49
C ALA A 35 4.06 8.69 0.84
N PHE A 36 3.26 8.06 -0.02
CA PHE A 36 2.86 6.67 0.14
C PHE A 36 4.02 5.70 -0.10
N SER A 37 4.94 5.98 -1.03
CA SER A 37 6.12 5.15 -1.26
C SER A 37 7.02 5.07 -0.03
N ILE A 38 7.24 6.20 0.66
CA ILE A 38 7.99 6.23 1.93
C ILE A 38 7.29 5.34 2.97
N ALA A 39 5.97 5.49 3.11
CA ALA A 39 5.20 4.71 4.08
C ALA A 39 5.12 3.21 3.72
N ALA A 40 5.05 2.89 2.43
CA ALA A 40 5.00 1.53 1.90
C ALA A 40 6.34 0.79 2.10
N HIS A 41 7.46 1.48 1.89
CA HIS A 41 8.80 0.98 2.19
C HIS A 41 9.01 0.73 3.69
N GLY A 42 8.37 1.51 4.55
CA GLY A 42 8.35 1.25 5.99
C GLY A 42 7.46 0.08 6.43
N GLY A 43 6.84 -0.63 5.48
CA GLY A 43 6.02 -1.81 5.76
C GLY A 43 4.57 -1.50 6.10
N ASN A 44 4.09 -0.27 5.92
CA ASN A 44 2.69 0.03 6.22
C ASN A 44 1.75 -0.57 5.15
N ALA A 45 0.93 -1.54 5.54
CA ALA A 45 -0.01 -2.21 4.63
C ALA A 45 -1.02 -1.25 3.98
N VAL A 46 -1.48 -0.23 4.71
CA VAL A 46 -2.42 0.79 4.18
C VAL A 46 -1.73 1.64 3.10
N ALA A 47 -0.46 1.99 3.30
CA ALA A 47 0.31 2.76 2.33
C ALA A 47 0.56 1.98 1.04
N GLN A 48 0.91 0.70 1.16
CA GLN A 48 1.10 -0.20 0.02
C GLN A 48 -0.19 -0.29 -0.82
N TYR A 49 -1.34 -0.43 -0.17
CA TYR A 49 -2.64 -0.41 -0.85
C TYR A 49 -2.93 0.93 -1.54
N GLN A 50 -2.71 2.07 -0.87
CA GLN A 50 -2.96 3.39 -1.46
C GLN A 50 -2.02 3.70 -2.63
N LEU A 51 -0.77 3.27 -2.54
CA LEU A 51 0.21 3.37 -3.62
C LEU A 51 -0.25 2.53 -4.82
N ALA A 52 -0.64 1.28 -4.59
CA ALA A 52 -1.20 0.43 -5.63
C ALA A 52 -2.44 1.04 -6.27
N CYS A 53 -3.38 1.56 -5.47
CA CYS A 53 -4.54 2.28 -5.98
C CYS A 53 -4.12 3.48 -6.81
N LEU A 54 -3.10 4.25 -6.40
CA LEU A 54 -2.59 5.37 -7.20
C LEU A 54 -2.07 4.90 -8.56
N HIS A 55 -1.30 3.82 -8.61
CA HIS A 55 -0.81 3.25 -9.87
C HIS A 55 -1.96 2.71 -10.75
N LEU A 56 -2.96 2.03 -10.16
CA LEU A 56 -4.14 1.52 -10.89
C LEU A 56 -5.08 2.64 -11.38
N HIS A 57 -5.23 3.71 -10.60
CA HIS A 57 -6.14 4.83 -10.90
C HIS A 57 -5.42 5.97 -11.64
N SER A 58 -4.14 5.81 -11.98
CA SER A 58 -3.35 6.86 -12.61
C SER A 58 -3.90 7.24 -13.98
N ARG A 59 -4.69 8.30 -14.02
CA ARG A 59 -5.06 9.08 -15.22
C ARG A 59 -3.86 9.92 -15.72
N GLY A 60 -2.64 9.38 -15.75
CA GLY A 60 -1.46 10.15 -16.20
C GLY A 60 -0.08 9.56 -15.93
N VAL A 61 0.06 8.58 -15.05
CA VAL A 61 1.27 7.75 -14.91
C VAL A 61 1.01 6.46 -15.65
N ALA A 62 1.96 5.98 -16.45
CA ALA A 62 1.83 4.74 -17.21
C ALA A 62 1.29 3.64 -16.27
N PRO A 63 0.17 2.98 -16.63
CA PRO A 63 -0.48 2.00 -15.77
C PRO A 63 0.40 0.75 -15.69
N ASP A 64 1.38 0.77 -14.78
CA ASP A 64 2.11 -0.42 -14.36
C ASP A 64 1.23 -1.20 -13.39
N ALA A 65 0.20 -1.83 -13.95
CA ALA A 65 -0.70 -2.72 -13.22
C ALA A 65 0.08 -3.84 -12.52
N ALA A 66 1.18 -4.30 -13.12
CA ALA A 66 2.07 -5.30 -12.52
C ALA A 66 2.72 -4.80 -11.22
N GLU A 67 3.21 -3.55 -11.19
CA GLU A 67 3.79 -2.98 -9.97
C GLU A 67 2.71 -2.76 -8.91
N ALA A 68 1.52 -2.31 -9.32
CA ALA A 68 0.40 -2.14 -8.40
C ALA A 68 -0.07 -3.46 -7.76
N VAL A 69 -0.14 -4.53 -8.55
CA VAL A 69 -0.47 -5.88 -8.06
C VAL A 69 0.58 -6.35 -7.05
N SER A 70 1.86 -6.16 -7.32
CA SER A 70 2.95 -6.48 -6.37
C SER A 70 2.78 -5.73 -5.03
N TRP A 71 2.41 -4.45 -5.06
CA TRP A 71 2.12 -3.69 -3.84
C TRP A 71 0.86 -4.19 -3.11
N LEU A 72 -0.18 -4.59 -3.83
CA LEU A 72 -1.38 -5.22 -3.26
C LEU A 72 -1.06 -6.56 -2.60
N GLU A 73 -0.26 -7.40 -3.23
CA GLU A 73 0.17 -8.70 -2.68
C GLU A 73 0.92 -8.52 -1.37
N ARG A 74 1.81 -7.54 -1.28
CA ARG A 74 2.53 -7.21 -0.04
C ARG A 74 1.60 -6.72 1.08
N SER A 75 0.58 -5.95 0.72
CA SER A 75 -0.43 -5.47 1.67
C SER A 75 -1.35 -6.62 2.14
N ALA A 76 -1.73 -7.50 1.22
CA ALA A 76 -2.53 -8.69 1.47
C ALA A 76 -1.79 -9.72 2.34
N ALA A 77 -0.49 -9.91 2.13
CA ALA A 77 0.37 -10.76 2.96
C ALA A 77 0.43 -10.29 4.43
N GLN A 78 0.20 -9.00 4.68
CA GLN A 78 0.07 -8.43 6.02
C GLN A 78 -1.34 -8.52 6.60
N GLY A 79 -2.27 -9.18 5.90
CA GLY A 79 -3.67 -9.36 6.33
C GLY A 79 -4.57 -8.16 6.05
N TYR A 80 -4.18 -7.24 5.15
CA TYR A 80 -5.02 -6.09 4.82
C TYR A 80 -6.22 -6.52 3.98
N VAL A 81 -7.40 -6.54 4.59
CA VAL A 81 -8.65 -7.05 4.01
C VAL A 81 -9.02 -6.35 2.70
N ASN A 82 -8.77 -5.05 2.57
CA ASN A 82 -9.07 -4.33 1.33
C ASN A 82 -8.14 -4.75 0.17
N ALA A 83 -6.86 -5.03 0.44
CA ALA A 83 -5.95 -5.53 -0.58
C ALA A 83 -6.31 -6.98 -0.98
N LEU A 84 -6.65 -7.81 0.00
CA LEU A 84 -7.16 -9.17 -0.23
C LEU A 84 -8.43 -9.15 -1.08
N ALA A 85 -9.36 -8.23 -0.80
CA ALA A 85 -10.59 -8.09 -1.58
C ALA A 85 -10.31 -7.68 -3.03
N CYS A 86 -9.40 -6.71 -3.27
CA CYS A 86 -8.99 -6.31 -4.62
C CYS A 86 -8.32 -7.46 -5.40
N LEU A 87 -7.42 -8.22 -4.77
CA LEU A 87 -6.80 -9.38 -5.43
C LEU A 87 -7.79 -10.52 -5.68
N ALA A 88 -8.76 -10.71 -4.78
CA ALA A 88 -9.79 -11.73 -4.95
C ALA A 88 -10.73 -11.42 -6.12
N THR A 89 -10.98 -10.14 -6.42
CA THR A 89 -11.77 -9.74 -7.59
C THR A 89 -11.02 -9.89 -8.92
N ASP A 90 -9.68 -9.80 -8.92
CA ASP A 90 -8.85 -10.01 -10.11
C ASP A 90 -8.68 -11.50 -10.49
N GLY A 91 -9.21 -12.43 -9.68
CA GLY A 91 -9.56 -13.81 -10.10
C GLY A 91 -8.40 -14.77 -10.43
N GLU A 92 -7.21 -14.29 -10.76
CA GLU A 92 -6.07 -15.14 -11.16
C GLU A 92 -5.15 -15.50 -9.99
N SER A 93 -5.15 -14.72 -8.90
CA SER A 93 -4.27 -14.94 -7.73
C SER A 93 -4.91 -15.85 -6.68
N GLY A 94 -5.42 -17.01 -7.10
CA GLY A 94 -6.07 -18.03 -6.23
C GLY A 94 -5.16 -18.71 -5.19
N HIS A 95 -3.98 -18.17 -4.88
CA HIS A 95 -2.92 -18.87 -4.14
C HIS A 95 -2.47 -18.20 -2.82
N TRP A 96 -3.05 -17.08 -2.38
CA TRP A 96 -2.63 -16.46 -1.11
C TRP A 96 -3.01 -17.31 0.13
N ARG A 97 -3.99 -18.22 -0.01
CA ARG A 97 -4.49 -19.09 1.07
C ARG A 97 -3.50 -20.18 1.50
N LEU A 98 -2.42 -20.41 0.75
CA LEU A 98 -1.39 -21.41 1.09
C LEU A 98 -0.15 -20.82 1.76
N ALA A 99 0.00 -19.49 1.83
CA ALA A 99 1.16 -18.84 2.44
C ALA A 99 0.98 -18.49 3.93
N LEU A 100 -0.20 -18.74 4.49
CA LEU A 100 -0.58 -18.35 5.85
C LEU A 100 -0.86 -19.53 6.78
N GLU A 101 -0.41 -20.74 6.43
CA GLU A 101 -0.39 -21.87 7.36
C GLU A 101 1.08 -22.26 7.64
N PRO A 102 1.53 -22.26 8.92
CA PRO A 102 2.86 -22.74 9.31
C PRO A 102 2.99 -24.27 9.25
#